data_AF-A0A238YSG1-F1
#
_entry.id   AF-A0A238YSG1-F1
#
_cell.length_a   1.000
_cell.length_b   1.000
_cell.length_c   1.000
_cell.angle_alpha   90.00
_cell.angle_beta   90.00
_cell.angle_gamma   90.00
#
_symmetry.space_group_name_H-M   'P 1'
#
loop_
_entity.id
_entity.type
_entity.pdbx_description
1 polymer ?
#
loop_
_entity_poly.entity_id
_entity_poly.type
_entity_poly.pdbx_seq_one_letter_code
_entity_poly.pdbx_strand_id
1 'polypeptide(L)'
;MILSSIVSFFGFKKEKEKSEVDLEIEKVLNSVDDWKNRKIYKVLTKELLDSIPDDDLEQSIFDNIYEIIGGDYKNELANIQKLTSGQQSFWSTWIIEGEVNNGGFNQFYFNSSGQYAKMAEIGFKTIGAEMYAELTSRANKIYTENKEQLAEFDDGTMESFSESYKDNPLNKLDDEFYELENTESISNLRIKYIRKHSKEFTTE
;
A
#
# COMPACT_ATOMS: atom_id res chain seq x y z
N MET A 1 66.93 -34.43 -20.28
CA MET A 1 65.81 -33.59 -19.82
C MET A 1 65.70 -32.41 -20.77
N ILE A 2 64.71 -32.46 -21.67
CA ILE A 2 64.44 -31.42 -22.68
C ILE A 2 62.95 -31.08 -22.58
N LEU A 3 62.67 -29.78 -22.61
CA LEU A 3 61.36 -29.14 -22.65
C LEU A 3 60.58 -29.44 -23.95
N SER A 4 59.24 -29.33 -23.81
CA SER A 4 58.23 -28.89 -24.80
C SER A 4 57.34 -29.97 -25.43
N SER A 5 56.05 -29.97 -25.08
CA SER A 5 54.96 -29.64 -26.02
C SER A 5 53.58 -29.59 -25.33
N ILE A 6 52.75 -28.70 -25.86
CA ILE A 6 51.45 -28.16 -25.44
C ILE A 6 50.29 -29.15 -25.69
N VAL A 7 49.28 -29.19 -24.80
CA VAL A 7 47.87 -29.05 -25.21
C VAL A 7 47.12 -28.26 -24.12
N SER A 8 46.65 -27.08 -24.50
CA SER A 8 45.69 -26.28 -23.76
C SER A 8 44.35 -27.01 -23.66
N PHE A 9 43.83 -27.23 -22.46
CA PHE A 9 42.39 -27.41 -22.27
C PHE A 9 41.79 -26.06 -21.92
N PHE A 10 41.49 -25.27 -22.95
CA PHE A 10 40.50 -24.20 -22.87
C PHE A 10 39.15 -24.87 -22.59
N GLY A 11 38.86 -25.11 -21.32
CA GLY A 11 37.51 -25.34 -20.87
C GLY A 11 36.75 -24.02 -20.96
N PHE A 12 36.16 -23.75 -22.12
CA PHE A 12 35.04 -22.82 -22.23
C PHE A 12 34.01 -23.25 -21.17
N LYS A 13 33.99 -22.60 -20.01
CA LYS A 13 32.78 -22.55 -19.19
C LYS A 13 31.76 -21.81 -20.06
N LYS A 14 30.97 -22.55 -20.82
CA LYS A 14 29.68 -22.03 -21.29
C LYS A 14 28.95 -21.64 -20.01
N GLU A 15 28.79 -20.34 -19.77
CA GLU A 15 27.73 -19.89 -18.88
C GLU A 15 26.47 -20.61 -19.35
N LYS A 16 25.92 -21.44 -18.46
CA LYS A 16 24.67 -22.13 -18.75
C LYS A 16 23.65 -21.00 -18.89
N GLU A 17 23.11 -20.84 -20.08
CA GLU A 17 22.06 -19.87 -20.36
C GLU A 17 20.96 -20.07 -19.32
N LYS A 18 20.68 -19.03 -18.52
CA LYS A 18 19.66 -19.10 -17.47
C LYS A 18 18.34 -19.41 -18.14
N SER A 19 17.61 -20.39 -17.60
CA SER A 19 16.25 -20.66 -18.06
C SER A 19 15.33 -19.48 -17.72
N GLU A 20 14.19 -19.38 -18.39
CA GLU A 20 13.17 -18.38 -18.08
C GLU A 20 12.75 -18.42 -16.60
N VAL A 21 12.64 -19.63 -16.03
CA VAL A 21 12.35 -19.84 -14.61
C VAL A 21 13.48 -19.32 -13.71
N ASP A 22 14.74 -19.52 -14.09
CA ASP A 22 15.88 -19.00 -13.31
C ASP A 22 15.88 -17.46 -13.30
N LEU A 23 15.50 -16.83 -14.43
CA LEU A 23 15.38 -15.37 -14.55
C LEU A 23 14.21 -14.82 -13.72
N GLU A 24 13.07 -15.52 -13.69
CA GLU A 24 11.93 -15.15 -12.85
C GLU A 24 12.26 -15.26 -11.36
N ILE A 25 12.89 -16.36 -10.93
CA ILE A 25 13.32 -16.54 -9.54
C ILE A 25 14.31 -15.45 -9.13
N GLU A 26 15.30 -15.15 -9.98
CA GLU A 26 16.27 -14.08 -9.71
C GLU A 26 15.61 -12.72 -9.64
N LYS A 27 14.63 -12.43 -10.52
CA LYS A 27 13.85 -11.19 -10.47
C LYS A 27 13.10 -11.05 -9.16
N VAL A 28 12.46 -12.12 -8.67
CA VAL A 28 11.76 -12.12 -7.38
C VAL A 28 12.75 -11.91 -6.24
N LEU A 29 13.86 -12.64 -6.20
CA LEU A 29 14.88 -12.50 -5.15
C LEU A 29 15.45 -11.08 -5.10
N ASN A 30 15.80 -10.52 -6.26
CA ASN A 30 16.29 -9.15 -6.36
C ASN A 30 15.24 -8.15 -5.85
N SER A 31 13.95 -8.32 -6.19
CA SER A 31 12.88 -7.43 -5.70
C SER A 31 12.72 -7.45 -4.17
N VAL A 32 12.90 -8.63 -3.55
CA VAL A 32 12.86 -8.78 -2.08
C VAL A 32 14.07 -8.11 -1.43
N ASP A 33 15.24 -8.26 -2.02
CA ASP A 33 16.46 -7.63 -1.51
C ASP A 33 16.43 -6.10 -1.71
N ASP A 34 15.93 -5.62 -2.84
CA ASP A 34 15.71 -4.19 -3.10
C ASP A 34 14.73 -3.61 -2.08
N TRP A 35 13.62 -4.31 -1.79
CA TRP A 35 12.66 -3.90 -0.76
C TRP A 35 13.28 -3.79 0.64
N LYS A 36 14.09 -4.79 1.04
CA LYS A 36 14.75 -4.81 2.36
C LYS A 36 15.81 -3.72 2.49
N ASN A 37 16.49 -3.40 1.39
CA ASN A 37 17.57 -2.42 1.36
C ASN A 37 17.12 -1.03 0.90
N ARG A 38 15.81 -0.83 0.67
CA ARG A 38 15.28 0.45 0.22
C ARG A 38 15.62 1.57 1.21
N LYS A 39 15.79 2.77 0.67
CA LYS A 39 16.14 3.93 1.47
C LYS A 39 14.93 4.46 2.21
N ILE A 40 14.98 4.43 3.55
CA ILE A 40 13.95 5.02 4.41
C ILE A 40 14.35 6.45 4.76
N TYR A 41 13.49 7.40 4.40
CA TYR A 41 13.67 8.82 4.68
C TYR A 41 12.99 9.20 5.99
N LYS A 42 13.77 9.38 7.07
CA LYS A 42 13.24 9.80 8.37
C LYS A 42 12.79 11.27 8.40
N VAL A 43 13.47 12.09 7.61
CA VAL A 43 13.13 13.50 7.40
C VAL A 43 12.98 13.72 5.90
N LEU A 44 11.88 14.33 5.50
CA LEU A 44 11.57 14.73 4.13
C LEU A 44 11.69 16.25 4.04
N THR A 45 12.71 16.73 3.34
CA THR A 45 12.79 18.15 2.94
C THR A 45 12.07 18.34 1.61
N LYS A 46 11.81 19.59 1.24
CA LYS A 46 11.20 19.88 -0.07
C LYS A 46 12.08 19.40 -1.22
N GLU A 47 13.38 19.66 -1.17
CA GLU A 47 14.33 19.27 -2.22
C GLU A 47 14.37 17.75 -2.37
N LEU A 48 14.29 17.04 -1.25
CA LEU A 48 14.26 15.59 -1.26
C LEU A 48 12.98 15.08 -1.91
N LEU A 49 11.81 15.58 -1.47
CA LEU A 49 10.52 15.24 -2.08
C LEU A 49 10.55 15.47 -3.59
N ASP A 50 11.00 16.64 -4.05
CA ASP A 50 11.10 16.99 -5.47
C ASP A 50 12.01 16.03 -6.26
N SER A 51 13.01 15.41 -5.61
CA SER A 51 13.99 14.53 -6.24
C SER A 51 13.61 13.06 -6.29
N ILE A 52 12.72 12.59 -5.40
CA ILE A 52 12.26 11.19 -5.38
C ILE A 52 11.46 10.94 -6.67
N PRO A 53 11.72 9.86 -7.43
CA PRO A 53 10.90 9.49 -8.60
C PRO A 53 9.44 9.20 -8.22
N ASP A 54 8.50 9.42 -9.13
CA ASP A 54 7.07 9.16 -8.86
C ASP A 54 6.80 7.70 -8.46
N ASP A 55 7.48 6.73 -9.11
CA ASP A 55 7.37 5.29 -8.81
C ASP A 55 7.80 4.93 -7.36
N ASP A 56 8.66 5.74 -6.75
CA ASP A 56 9.18 5.53 -5.39
C ASP A 56 8.50 6.45 -4.36
N LEU A 57 7.71 7.42 -4.81
CA LEU A 57 7.25 8.53 -3.98
C LEU A 57 6.29 8.06 -2.89
N GLU A 58 5.29 7.28 -3.25
CA GLU A 58 4.28 6.84 -2.30
C GLU A 58 4.88 5.95 -1.22
N GLN A 59 5.75 5.00 -1.60
CA GLN A 59 6.45 4.16 -0.63
C GLN A 59 7.32 5.00 0.30
N SER A 60 7.99 6.04 -0.22
CA SER A 60 8.79 6.96 0.59
C SER A 60 7.94 7.76 1.59
N ILE A 61 6.73 8.20 1.19
CA ILE A 61 5.77 8.86 2.10
C ILE A 61 5.26 7.87 3.16
N PHE A 62 4.89 6.66 2.76
CA PHE A 62 4.43 5.61 3.68
C PHE A 62 5.49 5.31 4.75
N ASP A 63 6.72 5.04 4.31
CA ASP A 63 7.85 4.77 5.20
C ASP A 63 8.12 5.94 6.16
N ASN A 64 8.05 7.18 5.66
CA ASN A 64 8.22 8.36 6.51
C ASN A 64 7.12 8.49 7.56
N ILE A 65 5.84 8.34 7.18
CA ILE A 65 4.73 8.37 8.13
C ILE A 65 4.86 7.26 9.17
N TYR A 66 5.26 6.07 8.75
CA TYR A 66 5.49 4.93 9.64
C TYR A 66 6.60 5.22 10.67
N GLU A 67 7.69 5.87 10.26
CA GLU A 67 8.74 6.33 11.18
C GLU A 67 8.23 7.40 12.17
N ILE A 68 7.30 8.26 11.78
CA ILE A 68 6.72 9.31 12.65
C ILE A 68 5.79 8.71 13.71
N ILE A 69 4.85 7.86 13.29
CA ILE A 69 3.86 7.28 14.21
C ILE A 69 4.45 6.18 15.08
N GLY A 70 5.52 5.53 14.61
CA GLY A 70 6.19 4.42 15.26
C GLY A 70 5.34 3.16 15.35
N GLY A 71 5.92 2.08 15.88
CA GLY A 71 5.21 0.80 16.09
C GLY A 71 4.21 0.79 17.26
N ASP A 72 3.60 1.93 17.59
CA ASP A 72 2.58 2.05 18.65
C ASP A 72 1.18 1.79 18.08
N TYR A 73 0.93 0.53 17.71
CA TYR A 73 -0.32 0.09 17.08
C TYR A 73 -1.57 0.43 17.92
N LYS A 74 -1.43 0.51 19.25
CA LYS A 74 -2.55 0.84 20.14
C LYS A 74 -3.02 2.28 19.98
N ASN A 75 -2.10 3.21 19.67
CA ASN A 75 -2.39 4.63 19.52
C ASN A 75 -2.27 5.11 18.07
N GLU A 76 -2.23 4.19 17.10
CA GLU A 76 -1.95 4.46 15.71
C GLU A 76 -2.90 5.53 15.13
N LEU A 77 -4.22 5.36 15.28
CA LEU A 77 -5.19 6.37 14.84
C LEU A 77 -4.95 7.73 15.50
N ALA A 78 -4.69 7.77 16.80
CA ALA A 78 -4.44 9.02 17.52
C ALA A 78 -3.13 9.69 17.09
N ASN A 79 -2.14 8.91 16.64
CA ASN A 79 -0.88 9.43 16.10
C ASN A 79 -1.08 9.95 14.67
N ILE A 80 -1.80 9.22 13.81
CA ILE A 80 -2.16 9.67 12.47
C ILE A 80 -2.99 10.96 12.51
N GLN A 81 -3.93 11.09 13.46
CA GLN A 81 -4.75 12.31 13.63
C GLN A 81 -3.95 13.58 13.98
N LYS A 82 -2.70 13.45 14.45
CA LYS A 82 -1.81 14.59 14.72
C LYS A 82 -1.05 15.06 13.47
N LEU A 83 -1.05 14.27 12.41
CA LEU A 83 -0.36 14.59 11.16
C LEU A 83 -1.12 15.64 10.36
N THR A 84 -0.49 16.16 9.30
CA THR A 84 -1.14 17.12 8.40
C THR A 84 -2.32 16.49 7.67
N SER A 85 -3.22 17.33 7.13
CA SER A 85 -4.35 16.84 6.32
C SER A 85 -3.89 16.02 5.11
N GLY A 86 -2.81 16.41 4.44
CA GLY A 86 -2.21 15.66 3.34
C GLY A 86 -1.68 14.28 3.76
N GLN A 87 -0.95 14.20 4.89
CA GLN A 87 -0.47 12.92 5.43
C GLN A 87 -1.61 12.01 5.86
N GLN A 88 -2.64 12.54 6.52
CA GLN A 88 -3.85 11.79 6.87
C GLN A 88 -4.58 11.26 5.63
N SER A 89 -4.69 12.09 4.59
CA SER A 89 -5.33 11.72 3.32
C SER A 89 -4.55 10.63 2.61
N PHE A 90 -3.22 10.76 2.53
CA PHE A 90 -2.35 9.73 1.96
C PHE A 90 -2.48 8.41 2.74
N TRP A 91 -2.30 8.44 4.06
CA TRP A 91 -2.33 7.24 4.89
C TRP A 91 -3.65 6.49 4.77
N SER A 92 -4.76 7.19 4.99
CA SER A 92 -6.08 6.56 4.96
C SER A 92 -6.47 5.99 3.60
N THR A 93 -6.10 6.67 2.51
CA THR A 93 -6.34 6.18 1.14
C THR A 93 -5.43 5.01 0.76
N TRP A 94 -4.17 5.00 1.25
CA TRP A 94 -3.27 3.86 1.13
C TRP A 94 -3.79 2.61 1.85
N ILE A 95 -4.25 2.77 3.09
CA ILE A 95 -4.78 1.64 3.88
C ILE A 95 -6.04 1.07 3.24
N ILE A 96 -7.04 1.89 2.89
CA ILE A 96 -8.28 1.38 2.32
C ILE A 96 -8.07 0.73 0.95
N GLU A 97 -7.20 1.29 0.10
CA GLU A 97 -6.84 0.68 -1.18
C GLU A 97 -6.21 -0.70 -0.98
N GLY A 98 -5.23 -0.81 -0.07
CA GLY A 98 -4.58 -2.09 0.22
C GLY A 98 -5.52 -3.14 0.78
N GLU A 99 -6.40 -2.77 1.71
CA GLU A 99 -7.36 -3.68 2.32
C GLU A 99 -8.42 -4.15 1.32
N VAL A 100 -9.00 -3.22 0.54
CA VAL A 100 -10.03 -3.56 -0.45
C VAL A 100 -9.47 -4.40 -1.60
N ASN A 101 -8.24 -4.12 -2.05
CA ASN A 101 -7.58 -4.95 -3.07
C ASN A 101 -7.20 -6.35 -2.55
N ASN A 102 -6.99 -6.53 -1.25
CA ASN A 102 -6.62 -7.82 -0.66
C ASN A 102 -7.83 -8.68 -0.25
N GLY A 103 -8.88 -8.06 0.30
CA GLY A 103 -10.05 -8.79 0.81
C GLY A 103 -11.35 -7.98 0.82
N GLY A 104 -11.45 -6.94 -0.01
CA GLY A 104 -12.66 -6.13 -0.13
C GLY A 104 -12.93 -5.22 1.06
N PHE A 105 -14.05 -4.51 1.00
CA PHE A 105 -14.50 -3.66 2.10
C PHE A 105 -14.78 -4.47 3.37
N ASN A 106 -15.14 -5.76 3.26
CA ASN A 106 -15.27 -6.62 4.42
C ASN A 106 -13.97 -6.66 5.22
N GLN A 107 -12.84 -6.95 4.57
CA GLN A 107 -11.54 -6.98 5.26
C GLN A 107 -11.18 -5.62 5.86
N PHE A 108 -11.44 -4.53 5.14
CA PHE A 108 -11.20 -3.18 5.65
C PHE A 108 -11.92 -2.91 6.98
N TYR A 109 -13.21 -3.22 7.08
CA TYR A 109 -14.00 -2.96 8.30
C TYR A 109 -13.86 -4.03 9.39
N PHE A 110 -13.56 -5.28 9.02
CA PHE A 110 -13.32 -6.37 9.97
C PHE A 110 -11.99 -6.16 10.69
N ASN A 111 -10.95 -5.74 9.96
CA ASN A 111 -9.65 -5.41 10.54
C ASN A 111 -9.69 -4.07 11.29
N SER A 112 -8.62 -3.80 12.06
CA SER A 112 -8.45 -2.50 12.73
C SER A 112 -8.43 -1.31 11.75
N SER A 113 -8.17 -1.56 10.46
CA SER A 113 -8.19 -0.57 9.37
C SER A 113 -9.50 0.21 9.27
N GLY A 114 -10.63 -0.37 9.71
CA GLY A 114 -11.94 0.31 9.75
C GLY A 114 -11.94 1.57 10.61
N GLN A 115 -10.97 1.73 11.52
CA GLN A 115 -10.76 2.96 12.29
C GLN A 115 -10.48 4.20 11.41
N TYR A 116 -10.04 4.00 10.17
CA TYR A 116 -9.77 5.06 9.19
C TYR A 116 -10.95 5.38 8.26
N ALA A 117 -12.09 4.70 8.40
CA ALA A 117 -13.25 4.82 7.52
C ALA A 117 -13.63 6.26 7.13
N LYS A 118 -13.80 7.14 8.12
CA LYS A 118 -14.15 8.55 7.85
C LYS A 118 -12.97 9.34 7.27
N MET A 119 -11.75 9.01 7.70
CA MET A 119 -10.54 9.66 7.22
C MET A 119 -10.31 9.32 5.73
N ALA A 120 -10.55 8.08 5.31
CA ALA A 120 -10.44 7.63 3.93
C ALA A 120 -11.43 8.35 3.00
N GLU A 121 -12.69 8.51 3.42
CA GLU A 121 -13.69 9.29 2.66
C GLU A 121 -13.22 10.74 2.43
N ILE A 122 -12.72 11.39 3.48
CA ILE A 122 -12.18 12.76 3.41
C ILE A 122 -10.89 12.77 2.58
N GLY A 123 -10.06 11.75 2.70
CA GLY A 123 -8.78 11.61 2.02
C GLY A 123 -8.94 11.50 0.52
N PHE A 124 -9.86 10.64 0.04
CA PHE A 124 -10.18 10.54 -1.38
C PHE A 124 -10.67 11.86 -1.95
N LYS A 125 -11.55 12.56 -1.24
CA LYS A 125 -11.98 13.91 -1.63
C LYS A 125 -10.82 14.90 -1.68
N THR A 126 -9.90 14.82 -0.73
CA THR A 126 -8.74 15.72 -0.63
C THR A 126 -7.79 15.55 -1.82
N ILE A 127 -7.53 14.30 -2.24
CA ILE A 127 -6.68 14.01 -3.40
C ILE A 127 -7.41 14.19 -4.75
N GLY A 128 -8.72 14.44 -4.73
CA GLY A 128 -9.55 14.64 -5.92
C GLY A 128 -10.07 13.35 -6.56
N ALA A 129 -10.10 12.25 -5.81
CA ALA A 129 -10.69 10.96 -6.20
C ALA A 129 -12.18 10.94 -5.81
N GLU A 130 -13.01 11.72 -6.51
CA GLU A 130 -14.39 11.98 -6.10
C GLU A 130 -15.26 10.70 -6.18
N MET A 131 -15.00 9.82 -7.16
CA MET A 131 -15.77 8.58 -7.30
C MET A 131 -15.46 7.61 -6.16
N TYR A 132 -14.18 7.49 -5.76
CA TYR A 132 -13.78 6.72 -4.58
C TYR A 132 -14.30 7.32 -3.28
N ALA A 133 -14.38 8.65 -3.17
CA ALA A 133 -14.97 9.31 -2.01
C ALA A 133 -16.46 8.98 -1.86
N GLU A 134 -17.22 9.03 -2.96
CA GLU A 134 -18.64 8.65 -2.99
C GLU A 134 -18.84 7.17 -2.65
N LEU A 135 -18.06 6.28 -3.27
CA LEU A 135 -18.08 4.84 -2.98
C LEU A 135 -17.77 4.56 -1.51
N THR A 136 -16.72 5.18 -0.97
CA THR A 136 -16.34 5.03 0.44
C THR A 136 -17.40 5.58 1.38
N SER A 137 -18.08 6.68 1.02
CA SER A 137 -19.20 7.21 1.79
C SER A 137 -20.37 6.22 1.86
N ARG A 138 -20.69 5.55 0.75
CA ARG A 138 -21.69 4.46 0.70
C ARG A 138 -21.27 3.27 1.56
N ALA A 139 -20.01 2.83 1.45
CA ALA A 139 -19.47 1.75 2.28
C ALA A 139 -19.56 2.09 3.78
N ASN A 140 -19.17 3.31 4.17
CA ASN A 140 -19.24 3.79 5.56
C ASN A 140 -20.68 3.75 6.09
N LYS A 141 -21.65 4.15 5.26
CA LYS A 141 -23.07 4.11 5.60
C LYS A 141 -23.56 2.67 5.78
N ILE A 142 -23.29 1.79 4.82
CA ILE A 142 -23.69 0.37 4.88
C ILE A 142 -23.09 -0.30 6.12
N TYR A 143 -21.80 -0.09 6.39
CA TYR A 143 -21.16 -0.64 7.58
C TYR A 143 -21.84 -0.15 8.86
N THR A 144 -22.13 1.16 8.95
CA THR A 144 -22.80 1.74 10.12
C THR A 144 -24.20 1.16 10.33
N GLU A 145 -24.97 0.98 9.25
CA GLU A 145 -26.34 0.44 9.30
C GLU A 145 -26.37 -1.06 9.66
N ASN A 146 -25.28 -1.80 9.39
CA ASN A 146 -25.19 -3.24 9.64
C ASN A 146 -24.20 -3.60 10.77
N LYS A 147 -23.74 -2.61 11.54
CA LYS A 147 -22.65 -2.78 12.51
C LYS A 147 -22.92 -3.87 13.55
N GLU A 148 -24.14 -3.96 14.05
CA GLU A 148 -24.51 -4.97 15.05
C GLU A 148 -24.42 -6.39 14.50
N GLN A 149 -24.92 -6.60 13.27
CA GLN A 149 -24.83 -7.89 12.58
C GLN A 149 -23.37 -8.26 12.29
N LEU A 150 -22.57 -7.30 11.81
CA LEU A 150 -21.17 -7.56 11.47
C LEU A 150 -20.30 -7.84 12.72
N ALA A 151 -20.64 -7.23 13.86
CA ALA A 151 -19.96 -7.48 15.13
C ALA A 151 -20.17 -8.91 15.67
N GLU A 152 -21.16 -9.66 15.17
CA GLU A 152 -21.35 -11.07 15.56
C GLU A 152 -20.17 -11.96 15.13
N PHE A 153 -19.39 -11.52 14.14
CA PHE A 153 -18.21 -12.23 13.64
C PHE A 153 -16.89 -11.74 14.26
N ASP A 154 -16.92 -10.73 15.14
CA ASP A 154 -15.72 -10.14 15.75
C ASP A 154 -15.30 -10.89 17.03
N ASP A 155 -14.96 -12.18 16.88
CA ASP A 155 -14.43 -13.03 17.95
C ASP A 155 -12.91 -13.27 17.85
N GLY A 156 -12.27 -12.67 16.84
CA GLY A 156 -10.84 -12.79 16.56
C GLY A 156 -10.40 -14.12 15.93
N THR A 157 -11.33 -14.97 15.50
CA THR A 157 -11.03 -16.25 14.84
C THR A 157 -10.97 -16.13 13.32
N MET A 158 -10.19 -17.00 12.68
CA MET A 158 -10.11 -17.08 11.22
C MET A 158 -11.42 -17.61 10.62
N GLU A 159 -12.10 -18.50 11.35
CA GLU A 159 -13.39 -19.04 11.00
C GLU A 159 -14.43 -17.92 10.91
N SER A 160 -14.57 -17.09 11.95
CA SER A 160 -15.53 -15.99 11.94
C SER A 160 -15.17 -14.91 10.90
N PHE A 161 -13.89 -14.64 10.67
CA PHE A 161 -13.47 -13.81 9.54
C PHE A 161 -13.96 -14.40 8.19
N SER A 162 -13.77 -15.69 7.97
CA SER A 162 -14.21 -16.34 6.73
C SER A 162 -15.73 -16.34 6.58
N GLU A 163 -16.45 -16.56 7.69
CA GLU A 163 -17.92 -16.54 7.72
C GLU A 163 -18.48 -15.13 7.53
N SER A 164 -17.77 -14.08 7.95
CA SER A 164 -18.19 -12.67 7.81
C SER A 164 -18.40 -12.22 6.36
N TYR A 165 -17.86 -12.95 5.38
CA TYR A 165 -18.10 -12.69 3.96
C TYR A 165 -19.48 -13.17 3.47
N LYS A 166 -20.12 -14.11 4.17
CA LYS A 166 -21.42 -14.66 3.76
C LYS A 166 -22.51 -13.63 3.94
N ASP A 167 -23.28 -13.41 2.87
CA ASP A 167 -24.37 -12.43 2.83
C ASP A 167 -23.96 -11.01 3.29
N ASN A 168 -22.69 -10.66 3.14
CA ASN A 168 -22.17 -9.37 3.56
C ASN A 168 -22.64 -8.26 2.61
N PRO A 169 -23.32 -7.22 3.10
CA PRO A 169 -23.87 -6.16 2.26
C PRO A 169 -22.79 -5.30 1.57
N LEU A 170 -21.54 -5.35 2.05
CA LEU A 170 -20.41 -4.60 1.50
C LEU A 170 -19.85 -5.23 0.22
N ASN A 171 -19.98 -6.54 0.02
CA ASN A 171 -19.33 -7.26 -1.09
C ASN A 171 -19.70 -6.70 -2.48
N LYS A 172 -20.87 -6.08 -2.62
CA LYS A 172 -21.30 -5.47 -3.89
C LYS A 172 -20.50 -4.23 -4.27
N LEU A 173 -19.85 -3.59 -3.30
CA LEU A 173 -19.05 -2.38 -3.51
C LEU A 173 -17.61 -2.71 -3.94
N ASP A 174 -17.16 -3.94 -3.77
CA ASP A 174 -15.80 -4.36 -4.11
C ASP A 174 -15.59 -4.30 -5.64
N ASP A 175 -16.52 -4.85 -6.41
CA ASP A 175 -16.48 -4.78 -7.88
C ASP A 175 -16.50 -3.33 -8.38
N GLU A 176 -17.35 -2.47 -7.78
CA GLU A 176 -17.36 -1.04 -8.09
C GLU A 176 -16.00 -0.41 -7.80
N PHE A 177 -15.35 -0.75 -6.69
CA PHE A 177 -14.01 -0.23 -6.34
C PHE A 177 -12.98 -0.60 -7.41
N TYR A 178 -12.95 -1.86 -7.83
CA TYR A 178 -11.98 -2.34 -8.82
C TYR A 178 -12.22 -1.72 -10.21
N GLU A 179 -13.48 -1.51 -10.58
CA GLU A 179 -13.84 -0.88 -11.85
C GLU A 179 -13.38 0.59 -11.92
N LEU A 180 -13.33 1.30 -10.79
CA LEU A 180 -12.93 2.71 -10.73
C LEU A 180 -11.47 2.94 -11.18
N GLU A 181 -10.57 1.96 -11.04
CA GLU A 181 -9.17 2.11 -11.49
C GLU A 181 -9.08 2.37 -13.00
N ASN A 182 -10.10 1.99 -13.79
CA ASN A 182 -10.18 2.32 -15.21
C ASN A 182 -10.52 3.79 -15.50
N THR A 183 -10.94 4.55 -14.48
CA THR A 183 -11.41 5.93 -14.61
C THR A 183 -10.57 6.90 -13.78
N GLU A 184 -10.28 6.56 -12.53
CA GLU A 184 -9.48 7.34 -11.58
C GLU A 184 -8.39 6.43 -11.02
N SER A 185 -7.12 6.78 -11.25
CA SER A 185 -6.01 6.03 -10.66
C SER A 185 -5.62 6.66 -9.32
N ILE A 186 -5.83 5.93 -8.22
CA ILE A 186 -5.60 6.42 -6.85
C ILE A 186 -4.14 6.88 -6.68
N SER A 187 -3.19 6.05 -7.13
CA SER A 187 -1.75 6.34 -7.05
C SER A 187 -1.38 7.64 -7.77
N ASN A 188 -1.84 7.82 -9.01
CA ASN A 188 -1.58 9.04 -9.78
C ASN A 188 -2.17 10.29 -9.10
N LEU A 189 -3.35 10.17 -8.48
CA LEU A 189 -3.99 11.27 -7.75
C LEU A 189 -3.24 11.62 -6.46
N ARG A 190 -2.81 10.62 -5.68
CA ARG A 190 -1.96 10.82 -4.50
C ARG A 190 -0.63 11.48 -4.87
N ILE A 191 0.07 10.98 -5.88
CA ILE A 191 1.34 11.56 -6.37
C ILE A 191 1.13 13.03 -6.78
N LYS A 192 0.12 13.31 -7.60
CA LYS A 192 -0.22 14.68 -8.02
C LYS A 192 -0.51 15.59 -6.82
N TYR A 193 -1.22 15.09 -5.81
CA TYR A 193 -1.49 15.83 -4.59
C TYR A 193 -0.19 16.12 -3.81
N ILE A 194 0.64 15.09 -3.55
CA ILE A 194 1.93 15.23 -2.84
C ILE A 194 2.81 16.28 -3.50
N ARG A 195 2.97 16.20 -4.83
CA ARG A 195 3.79 17.16 -5.60
C ARG A 195 3.30 18.60 -5.48
N LYS A 196 1.97 18.79 -5.53
CA LYS A 196 1.34 20.12 -5.45
C LYS A 196 1.33 20.67 -4.02
N HIS A 197 1.30 19.81 -3.01
CA HIS A 197 1.10 20.15 -1.60
C HIS A 197 2.31 19.76 -0.73
N SER A 198 3.54 19.87 -1.26
CA SER A 198 4.76 19.32 -0.62
C SER A 198 4.96 19.74 0.84
N LYS A 199 4.53 20.94 1.23
CA LYS A 199 4.60 21.46 2.62
C LYS A 199 3.82 20.61 3.63
N GLU A 200 2.81 19.88 3.19
CA GLU A 200 2.05 18.98 4.04
C GLU A 200 2.82 17.67 4.31
N PHE A 201 3.89 17.39 3.57
CA PHE A 201 4.68 16.16 3.63
C PHE A 201 6.13 16.38 4.08
N THR A 202 6.58 17.63 4.20
CA THR A 202 7.89 17.96 4.77
C THR A 202 7.91 17.79 6.29
N THR A 203 9.01 17.29 6.84
CA THR A 203 9.15 16.93 8.26
C THR A 203 10.41 17.51 8.93
N GLU A 204 10.97 18.55 8.31
CA GLU A 204 12.11 19.33 8.84
C GLU A 204 11.74 20.31 9.96
#